data_AF-A0A836X8N4-F1
#
_entry.id   AF-A0A836X8N4-F1
#
_cell.length_a   1.000
_cell.length_b   1.000
_cell.length_c   1.000
_cell.angle_alpha   90.00
_cell.angle_beta   90.00
_cell.angle_gamma   90.00
#
_symmetry.space_group_name_H-M   'P 1'
#
loop_
_entity.id
_entity.type
_entity.pdbx_description
1 polymer ?
#
loop_
_entity_poly.entity_id
_entity_poly.type
_entity_poly.pdbx_seq_one_letter_code
_entity_poly.pdbx_strand_id
1 'polypeptide(L)'
;GRPDAHLIQTVILRSLSQAVYSAEDKGHFGLALDAYGHFTSPIRRYPDLLIHRAIKHVCLGLAPETFSYSFQDMVNFGEHCSATERRADEATREVVSWLKCEYMMDKIGQEFSGIISSVTSFGLFIELNELYIEGLVHISALGKDFYHFDAVSHQLTGEQTGKTYRLGDAIKVVLSRVDLDEKKIDFDLTQKSNKTKKLKVNKKMKKHKKNKKRLK
;
A
#
# COMPACT_ATOMS: atom_id res chain seq x y z
N GLY A 1 -9.32 12.55 -14.35
CA GLY A 1 -8.90 11.74 -13.18
C GLY A 1 -9.20 12.53 -11.92
N ARG A 2 -9.75 11.89 -10.89
CA ARG A 2 -9.95 12.54 -9.61
C ARG A 2 -8.63 12.53 -8.82
N PRO A 3 -8.28 13.58 -8.08
CA PRO A 3 -7.03 13.63 -7.31
C PRO A 3 -6.99 12.58 -6.18
N ASP A 4 -8.15 12.12 -5.71
CA ASP A 4 -8.34 11.13 -4.64
C ASP A 4 -8.51 9.68 -5.16
N ALA A 5 -8.35 9.44 -6.46
CA ALA A 5 -8.64 8.15 -7.07
C ALA A 5 -7.79 7.01 -6.47
N HIS A 6 -6.50 7.25 -6.23
CA HIS A 6 -5.62 6.24 -5.65
C HIS A 6 -6.05 5.84 -4.24
N LEU A 7 -6.44 6.81 -3.41
CA LEU A 7 -6.97 6.55 -2.08
C LEU A 7 -8.23 5.69 -2.12
N ILE A 8 -9.19 6.07 -2.98
CA ILE A 8 -10.46 5.33 -3.11
C ILE A 8 -10.18 3.89 -3.56
N GLN A 9 -9.30 3.69 -4.53
CA GLN A 9 -8.91 2.35 -5.00
C GLN A 9 -8.28 1.53 -3.88
N THR A 10 -7.35 2.10 -3.12
CA THR A 10 -6.69 1.40 -2.01
C THR A 10 -7.68 1.01 -0.92
N VAL A 11 -8.61 1.89 -0.56
CA VAL A 11 -9.65 1.58 0.44
C VAL A 11 -10.59 0.49 -0.06
N ILE A 12 -11.02 0.54 -1.32
CA ILE A 12 -11.86 -0.52 -1.92
C ILE A 12 -11.13 -1.86 -1.90
N LEU A 13 -9.88 -1.90 -2.37
CA LEU A 13 -9.10 -3.15 -2.42
C LEU A 13 -8.87 -3.75 -1.03
N ARG A 14 -8.61 -2.91 -0.03
CA ARG A 14 -8.45 -3.34 1.37
C ARG A 14 -9.77 -3.78 2.03
N SER A 15 -10.92 -3.42 1.48
CA SER A 15 -12.24 -3.84 1.97
C SER A 15 -12.67 -5.22 1.45
N LEU A 16 -11.98 -5.76 0.45
CA LEU A 16 -12.28 -7.07 -0.13
C LEU A 16 -11.76 -8.19 0.76
N SER A 17 -12.51 -9.29 0.82
CA SER A 17 -12.06 -10.53 1.44
C SER A 17 -10.94 -11.19 0.65
N GLN A 18 -10.03 -11.85 1.35
CA GLN A 18 -9.00 -12.67 0.72
C GLN A 18 -9.62 -13.90 0.03
N ALA A 19 -9.18 -14.20 -1.20
CA ALA A 19 -9.59 -15.40 -1.91
C ALA A 19 -8.99 -16.67 -1.27
N VAL A 20 -9.72 -17.78 -1.34
CA VAL A 20 -9.33 -19.07 -0.76
C VAL A 20 -9.76 -20.22 -1.68
N TYR A 21 -9.10 -21.38 -1.54
CA TYR A 21 -9.57 -22.62 -2.13
C TYR A 21 -10.69 -23.20 -1.27
N SER A 22 -11.83 -23.53 -1.89
CA SER A 22 -12.98 -24.15 -1.23
C SER A 22 -13.53 -25.30 -2.07
N ALA A 23 -14.04 -26.34 -1.41
CA ALA A 23 -14.76 -27.44 -2.06
C ALA A 23 -16.18 -27.02 -2.48
N GLU A 24 -16.72 -25.98 -1.86
CA GLU A 24 -18.02 -25.39 -2.20
C GLU A 24 -17.86 -24.31 -3.26
N ASP A 25 -18.77 -24.26 -4.23
CA ASP A 25 -18.82 -23.17 -5.19
C ASP A 25 -19.50 -21.95 -4.56
N LYS A 26 -18.71 -20.88 -4.37
CA LYS A 26 -19.14 -19.60 -3.80
C LYS A 26 -19.02 -18.46 -4.81
N GLY A 27 -18.66 -18.78 -6.06
CA GLY A 27 -18.26 -17.80 -7.06
C GLY A 27 -16.99 -17.02 -6.69
N HIS A 28 -16.65 -16.06 -7.53
CA HIS A 28 -15.46 -15.23 -7.39
C HIS A 28 -15.79 -13.75 -7.59
N PHE A 29 -16.12 -13.05 -6.50
CA PHE A 29 -16.55 -11.65 -6.49
C PHE A 29 -15.60 -10.72 -7.26
N GLY A 30 -14.29 -10.80 -7.01
CA GLY A 30 -13.30 -9.93 -7.65
C GLY A 30 -13.15 -10.12 -9.17
N LEU A 31 -13.66 -11.23 -9.72
CA LEU A 31 -13.65 -11.51 -11.16
C LEU A 31 -15.06 -11.44 -11.78
N ALA A 32 -16.09 -11.21 -10.96
CA ALA A 32 -17.50 -11.26 -11.35
C ALA A 32 -17.87 -12.57 -12.08
N LEU A 33 -17.49 -13.71 -11.50
CA LEU A 33 -17.81 -15.06 -12.02
C LEU A 33 -18.60 -15.88 -11.01
N ASP A 34 -19.60 -16.62 -11.48
CA ASP A 34 -20.41 -17.51 -10.64
C ASP A 34 -19.66 -18.78 -10.23
N ALA A 35 -18.71 -19.23 -11.04
CA ALA A 35 -17.84 -20.38 -10.76
C ALA A 35 -16.43 -20.11 -11.27
N TYR A 36 -15.41 -20.40 -10.45
CA TYR A 36 -14.01 -20.22 -10.83
C TYR A 36 -13.09 -21.20 -10.10
N GLY A 37 -12.12 -21.76 -10.82
CA GLY A 37 -11.11 -22.66 -10.26
C GLY A 37 -9.78 -22.55 -11.00
N HIS A 38 -8.68 -22.65 -10.26
CA HIS A 38 -7.35 -22.64 -10.85
C HIS A 38 -7.04 -23.96 -11.57
N PHE A 39 -6.71 -23.90 -12.87
CA PHE A 39 -6.43 -25.09 -13.68
C PHE A 39 -5.09 -25.04 -14.45
N THR A 40 -4.60 -23.85 -14.75
CA THR A 40 -3.55 -23.62 -15.75
C THR A 40 -2.12 -23.76 -15.24
N SER A 41 -1.87 -24.19 -14.00
CA SER A 41 -0.53 -24.25 -13.40
C SER A 41 -0.30 -25.42 -12.43
N PRO A 42 -0.56 -26.69 -12.83
CA PRO A 42 -0.41 -27.87 -11.97
C PRO A 42 1.02 -28.15 -11.50
N ILE A 43 2.04 -27.60 -12.17
CA ILE A 43 3.45 -27.75 -11.77
C ILE A 43 3.75 -26.99 -10.46
N ARG A 44 3.05 -25.88 -10.20
CA ARG A 44 3.37 -24.95 -9.11
C ARG A 44 2.20 -24.64 -8.18
N ARG A 45 1.04 -25.27 -8.39
CA ARG A 45 -0.16 -25.17 -7.55
C ARG A 45 -0.82 -26.54 -7.43
N TYR A 46 -0.90 -27.05 -6.20
CA TYR A 46 -1.51 -28.35 -5.93
C TYR A 46 -3.03 -28.41 -6.24
N PRO A 47 -3.83 -27.34 -6.04
CA PRO A 47 -5.24 -27.32 -6.43
C PRO A 47 -5.47 -27.59 -7.92
N ASP A 48 -4.64 -27.02 -8.80
CA ASP A 48 -4.69 -27.30 -10.24
C ASP A 48 -4.47 -28.79 -10.52
N LEU A 49 -3.54 -29.45 -9.80
CA LEU A 49 -3.31 -30.89 -9.96
C LEU A 49 -4.54 -31.73 -9.56
N LEU A 50 -5.26 -31.33 -8.51
CA LEU A 50 -6.51 -31.99 -8.11
C LEU A 50 -7.59 -31.83 -9.19
N ILE A 51 -7.72 -30.63 -9.77
CA ILE A 51 -8.66 -30.38 -10.86
C ILE A 51 -8.27 -31.18 -12.12
N HIS A 52 -6.97 -31.27 -12.46
CA HIS A 52 -6.51 -32.13 -13.57
C HIS A 52 -6.90 -33.59 -13.36
N ARG A 53 -6.76 -34.11 -12.13
CA ARG A 53 -7.19 -35.49 -11.77
C ARG A 53 -8.70 -35.66 -11.93
N ALA A 54 -9.50 -34.71 -11.45
CA ALA A 54 -10.95 -34.73 -11.55
C ALA A 54 -11.43 -34.66 -13.01
N ILE A 55 -10.89 -33.74 -13.82
CA ILE A 55 -11.22 -33.62 -15.24
C ILE A 55 -10.85 -34.90 -15.98
N LYS A 56 -9.67 -35.47 -15.73
CA LYS A 56 -9.27 -36.75 -16.33
C LYS A 56 -10.25 -37.88 -15.98
N HIS A 57 -10.70 -37.96 -14.73
CA HIS A 57 -11.68 -38.94 -14.27
C HIS A 57 -13.00 -38.81 -15.05
N VAL A 58 -13.50 -37.59 -15.19
CA VAL A 58 -14.72 -37.28 -15.96
C VAL A 58 -14.55 -37.62 -17.44
N CYS A 59 -13.42 -37.25 -18.06
CA CYS A 59 -13.14 -37.55 -19.47
C CYS A 59 -13.02 -39.05 -19.77
N LEU A 60 -12.67 -39.86 -18.78
CA LEU A 60 -12.66 -41.33 -18.90
C LEU A 60 -14.05 -41.95 -18.71
N GLY A 61 -15.08 -41.16 -18.41
CA GLY A 61 -16.45 -41.64 -18.18
C GLY A 61 -16.62 -42.46 -16.90
N LEU A 62 -15.70 -42.30 -15.94
CA LEU A 62 -15.76 -43.02 -14.67
C LEU A 62 -16.82 -42.43 -13.75
N ALA A 63 -17.47 -43.30 -12.97
CA ALA A 63 -18.53 -42.88 -12.05
C ALA A 63 -17.96 -41.99 -10.93
N PRO A 64 -18.67 -40.92 -10.48
CA PRO A 64 -18.18 -40.01 -9.45
C PRO A 64 -17.77 -40.71 -8.14
N GLU A 65 -18.46 -41.79 -7.78
CA GLU A 65 -18.24 -42.56 -6.55
C GLU A 65 -16.91 -43.32 -6.57
N THR A 66 -16.35 -43.54 -7.75
CA THR A 66 -15.04 -44.20 -7.93
C THR A 66 -13.87 -43.22 -7.92
N PHE A 67 -14.15 -41.92 -7.78
CA PHE A 67 -13.09 -40.91 -7.69
C PHE A 67 -12.32 -41.07 -6.38
N SER A 68 -11.00 -40.87 -6.44
CA SER A 68 -10.10 -41.20 -5.34
C SER A 68 -10.23 -40.32 -4.10
N TYR A 69 -10.98 -39.22 -4.18
CA TYR A 69 -11.10 -38.24 -3.11
C TYR A 69 -12.56 -38.00 -2.77
N SER A 70 -12.87 -38.02 -1.49
CA SER A 70 -14.17 -37.65 -0.95
C SER A 70 -14.35 -36.14 -0.89
N PHE A 71 -15.58 -35.70 -0.63
CA PHE A 71 -15.87 -34.29 -0.35
C PHE A 71 -15.07 -33.78 0.87
N GLN A 72 -14.96 -34.59 1.93
CA GLN A 72 -14.20 -34.21 3.13
C GLN A 72 -12.71 -34.04 2.82
N ASP A 73 -12.14 -34.87 1.94
CA ASP A 73 -10.76 -34.70 1.49
C ASP A 73 -10.58 -33.35 0.77
N MET A 74 -11.53 -32.97 -0.08
CA MET A 74 -11.50 -31.69 -0.80
C MET A 74 -11.58 -30.48 0.13
N VAL A 75 -12.39 -30.57 1.20
CA VAL A 75 -12.42 -29.53 2.26
C VAL A 75 -11.03 -29.40 2.90
N ASN A 76 -10.45 -30.51 3.34
CA ASN A 76 -9.13 -30.53 3.97
C ASN A 76 -8.03 -30.00 3.03
N PHE A 77 -8.07 -30.37 1.74
CA PHE A 77 -7.13 -29.85 0.74
C PHE A 77 -7.30 -28.35 0.50
N GLY A 78 -8.53 -27.84 0.47
CA GLY A 78 -8.80 -26.42 0.32
C GLY A 78 -8.21 -25.59 1.45
N GLU A 79 -8.42 -26.02 2.69
CA GLU A 79 -7.83 -25.38 3.88
C GLU A 79 -6.29 -25.43 3.85
N HIS A 80 -5.72 -26.61 3.58
CA HIS A 80 -4.29 -26.80 3.53
C HIS A 80 -3.63 -25.95 2.44
N CYS A 81 -4.15 -26.00 1.21
CA CYS A 81 -3.61 -25.25 0.08
C CYS A 81 -3.67 -23.74 0.34
N SER A 82 -4.80 -23.24 0.88
CA SER A 82 -4.96 -21.83 1.23
C SER A 82 -3.98 -21.39 2.33
N ALA A 83 -3.75 -22.25 3.33
CA ALA A 83 -2.77 -21.97 4.38
C ALA A 83 -1.33 -21.96 3.83
N THR A 84 -0.99 -22.90 2.94
CA THR A 84 0.34 -22.94 2.33
C THR A 84 0.60 -21.77 1.37
N GLU A 85 -0.42 -21.28 0.68
CA GLU A 85 -0.34 -20.08 -0.16
C GLU A 85 -0.02 -18.85 0.71
N ARG A 86 -0.78 -18.63 1.80
CA ARG A 86 -0.49 -17.54 2.74
C ARG A 86 0.92 -17.61 3.32
N ARG A 87 1.36 -18.82 3.70
CA ARG A 87 2.71 -19.05 4.23
C ARG A 87 3.80 -18.73 3.21
N ALA A 88 3.59 -19.07 1.94
CA ALA A 88 4.54 -18.76 0.87
C ALA A 88 4.62 -17.26 0.60
N ASP A 89 3.48 -16.57 0.58
CA ASP A 89 3.42 -15.11 0.44
C ASP A 89 4.12 -14.39 1.60
N GLU A 90 3.88 -14.84 2.83
CA GLU A 90 4.53 -14.27 4.03
C GLU A 90 6.05 -14.43 3.98
N ALA A 91 6.56 -15.62 3.68
CA ALA A 91 7.99 -15.85 3.53
C ALA A 91 8.62 -14.98 2.43
N THR A 92 7.90 -14.83 1.29
CA THR A 92 8.36 -13.97 0.20
C THR A 92 8.39 -12.50 0.61
N ARG A 93 7.34 -12.02 1.29
CA ARG A 93 7.29 -10.66 1.84
C ARG A 93 8.43 -10.39 2.81
N GLU A 94 8.74 -11.35 3.68
CA GLU A 94 9.85 -11.20 4.62
C GLU A 94 11.21 -11.00 3.94
N VAL A 95 11.51 -11.81 2.92
CA VAL A 95 12.76 -11.69 2.16
C VAL A 95 12.79 -10.37 1.40
N VAL A 96 11.68 -9.98 0.77
CA VAL A 96 11.58 -8.69 0.08
C VAL A 96 11.76 -7.52 1.04
N SER A 97 11.16 -7.55 2.23
CA SER A 97 11.34 -6.51 3.25
C SER A 97 12.79 -6.41 3.70
N TRP A 98 13.46 -7.55 3.90
CA TRP A 98 14.88 -7.58 4.24
C TRP A 98 15.74 -6.96 3.12
N LEU A 99 15.52 -7.36 1.86
CA LEU A 99 16.22 -6.80 0.69
C LEU A 99 15.96 -5.29 0.52
N LYS A 100 14.74 -4.84 0.81
CA LYS A 100 14.40 -3.40 0.80
C LYS A 100 15.17 -2.64 1.88
N CYS A 101 15.31 -3.21 3.08
CA CYS A 101 16.14 -2.62 4.13
C CYS A 101 17.60 -2.58 3.72
N GLU A 102 18.15 -3.68 3.21
CA GLU A 102 19.53 -3.74 2.70
C GLU A 102 19.78 -2.67 1.64
N TYR A 103 18.86 -2.54 0.67
CA TYR A 103 18.92 -1.51 -0.36
C TYR A 103 18.89 -0.08 0.20
N MET A 104 18.32 0.16 1.36
CA MET A 104 18.17 1.50 1.93
C MET A 104 19.32 1.90 2.87
N MET A 105 20.20 0.98 3.25
CA MET A 105 21.27 1.25 4.21
C MET A 105 22.24 2.36 3.78
N ASP A 106 22.60 2.41 2.49
CA ASP A 106 23.52 3.41 1.93
C ASP A 106 22.84 4.77 1.65
N LYS A 107 21.54 4.88 1.94
CA LYS A 107 20.70 6.05 1.66
C LYS A 107 20.31 6.84 2.91
N ILE A 108 20.88 6.50 4.07
CA ILE A 108 20.56 7.19 5.34
C ILE A 108 20.94 8.66 5.22
N GLY A 109 20.02 9.53 5.65
CA GLY A 109 20.13 10.99 5.55
C GLY A 109 19.63 11.59 4.23
N GLN A 110 19.26 10.78 3.23
CA GLN A 110 18.72 11.28 1.97
C GLN A 110 17.23 11.65 2.09
N GLU A 111 16.80 12.67 1.34
CA GLU A 111 15.40 13.08 1.23
C GLU A 111 14.66 12.25 0.17
N PHE A 112 13.49 11.73 0.52
CA PHE A 112 12.59 11.02 -0.37
C PHE A 112 11.22 11.68 -0.41
N SER A 113 10.54 11.53 -1.55
CA SER A 113 9.12 11.87 -1.69
C SER A 113 8.31 10.57 -1.70
N GLY A 114 7.20 10.58 -0.99
CA GLY A 114 6.32 9.42 -0.87
C GLY A 114 4.87 9.83 -0.62
N ILE A 115 4.04 8.82 -0.45
CA ILE A 115 2.64 8.95 -0.08
C ILE A 115 2.40 8.28 1.27
N ILE A 116 1.47 8.81 2.05
CA ILE A 116 1.03 8.14 3.28
C ILE A 116 0.21 6.89 2.89
N SER A 117 0.79 5.70 3.06
CA SER A 117 0.15 4.42 2.70
C SER A 117 -0.71 3.84 3.81
N SER A 118 -0.46 4.24 5.06
CA SER A 118 -1.27 3.91 6.24
C SER A 118 -1.10 4.94 7.35
N VAL A 119 -2.16 5.12 8.15
CA VAL A 119 -2.17 5.99 9.32
C VAL A 119 -2.56 5.15 10.53
N THR A 120 -1.76 5.20 11.59
CA THR A 120 -2.01 4.51 12.85
C THR A 120 -1.98 5.49 14.01
N SER A 121 -2.34 5.05 15.22
CA SER A 121 -2.26 5.88 16.42
C SER A 121 -0.82 6.28 16.81
N PHE A 122 0.17 5.51 16.36
CA PHE A 122 1.58 5.71 16.74
C PHE A 122 2.43 6.30 15.61
N GLY A 123 1.88 6.53 14.42
CA GLY A 123 2.64 7.13 13.32
C GLY A 123 2.01 7.01 11.94
N LEU A 124 2.83 7.30 10.94
CA LEU A 124 2.47 7.30 9.52
C LEU A 124 3.38 6.32 8.78
N PHE A 125 2.81 5.42 8.00
CA PHE A 125 3.58 4.63 7.04
C PHE A 125 3.66 5.40 5.73
N ILE A 126 4.88 5.59 5.25
CA ILE A 126 5.20 6.33 4.04
C ILE A 126 5.73 5.34 3.02
N GLU A 127 5.02 5.22 1.90
CA GLU A 127 5.49 4.49 0.74
C GLU A 127 6.25 5.46 -0.18
N LEU A 128 7.51 5.15 -0.45
CA LEU A 128 8.35 5.96 -1.32
C LEU A 128 7.91 5.84 -2.78
N ASN A 129 7.87 6.97 -3.47
CA ASN A 129 7.56 7.00 -4.91
C ASN A 129 8.60 6.16 -5.67
N GLU A 130 8.13 5.40 -6.66
CA GLU A 130 8.94 4.57 -7.59
C GLU A 130 9.66 3.37 -6.96
N LEU A 131 9.91 3.38 -5.65
CA LEU A 131 10.66 2.32 -4.96
C LEU A 131 9.76 1.26 -4.31
N TYR A 132 8.47 1.53 -4.09
CA TYR A 132 7.54 0.64 -3.37
C TYR A 132 8.09 0.21 -2.00
N ILE A 133 8.93 1.05 -1.38
CA ILE A 133 9.53 0.82 -0.06
C ILE A 133 8.68 1.58 0.94
N GLU A 134 8.23 0.89 1.99
CA GLU A 134 7.50 1.50 3.08
C GLU A 134 8.42 1.70 4.30
N GLY A 135 8.22 2.80 5.01
CA GLY A 135 8.86 3.06 6.29
C GLY A 135 7.98 3.91 7.20
N LEU A 136 8.34 3.97 8.48
CA LEU A 136 7.53 4.58 9.53
C LEU A 136 8.06 5.97 9.89
N VAL A 137 7.17 6.97 9.87
CA VAL A 137 7.37 8.20 10.63
C VAL A 137 6.63 8.05 11.95
N HIS A 138 7.37 7.87 13.04
CA HIS A 138 6.78 7.76 14.37
C HIS A 138 6.12 9.09 14.80
N ILE A 139 5.06 9.03 15.60
CA ILE A 139 4.30 10.21 16.06
C ILE A 139 5.19 11.27 16.74
N SER A 140 6.25 10.84 17.43
CA SER A 140 7.23 11.74 18.07
C SER A 140 8.05 12.56 17.06
N ALA A 141 8.22 12.06 15.83
CA ALA A 141 8.92 12.75 14.74
C ALA A 141 8.03 13.73 13.97
N LEU A 142 6.71 13.73 14.21
CA LEU A 142 5.75 14.65 13.56
C LEU A 142 5.82 16.09 14.12
N GLY A 143 6.53 16.29 15.23
CA GLY A 143 6.67 17.56 15.94
C GLY A 143 5.95 17.57 17.30
N LYS A 144 6.17 18.62 18.09
CA LYS A 144 5.56 18.79 19.41
C LYS A 144 4.10 19.23 19.28
N ASP A 145 3.21 18.26 19.18
CA ASP A 145 1.75 18.45 19.25
C ASP A 145 1.11 17.18 19.84
N PHE A 146 -0.13 17.29 20.29
CA PHE A 146 -0.95 16.13 20.64
C PHE A 146 -1.76 15.72 19.40
N TYR A 147 -1.50 14.53 18.85
CA TYR A 147 -2.19 14.07 17.64
C TYR A 147 -3.34 13.12 17.97
N HIS A 148 -4.52 13.43 17.46
CA HIS A 148 -5.70 12.57 17.53
C HIS A 148 -5.80 11.70 16.28
N PHE A 149 -5.89 10.39 16.50
CA PHE A 149 -6.14 9.41 15.44
C PHE A 149 -7.64 9.22 15.22
N ASP A 150 -8.08 9.38 13.99
CA ASP A 150 -9.42 9.01 13.55
C ASP A 150 -9.33 7.84 12.57
N ALA A 151 -9.80 6.68 13.04
CA ALA A 151 -9.77 5.43 12.29
C ALA A 151 -10.72 5.42 11.08
N VAL A 152 -11.83 6.16 11.13
CA VAL A 152 -12.84 6.18 10.07
C VAL A 152 -12.36 7.00 8.88
N SER A 153 -11.75 8.16 9.15
CA SER A 153 -11.23 9.04 8.11
C SER A 153 -9.74 8.78 7.78
N HIS A 154 -9.12 7.79 8.41
CA HIS A 154 -7.70 7.43 8.25
C HIS A 154 -6.77 8.65 8.33
N GLN A 155 -6.89 9.43 9.41
CA GLN A 155 -6.10 10.65 9.60
C GLN A 155 -5.57 10.82 11.03
N LEU A 156 -4.43 11.50 11.14
CA LEU A 156 -3.89 12.03 12.40
C LEU A 156 -3.99 13.56 12.35
N THR A 157 -4.62 14.16 13.36
CA THR A 157 -4.79 15.63 13.45
C THR A 157 -4.18 16.18 14.74
N GLY A 158 -3.29 17.15 14.62
CA GLY A 158 -2.67 17.85 15.75
C GLY A 158 -3.65 18.82 16.41
N GLU A 159 -3.79 18.74 17.72
CA GLU A 159 -4.74 19.52 18.53
C GLU A 159 -4.40 21.01 18.51
N GLN A 160 -3.13 21.38 18.69
CA GLN A 160 -2.71 22.78 18.76
C GLN A 160 -2.40 23.37 17.39
N THR A 161 -1.79 22.59 16.50
CA THR A 161 -1.36 23.09 15.19
C THR A 161 -2.45 22.99 14.12
N GLY A 162 -3.46 22.14 14.33
CA GLY A 162 -4.46 21.79 13.32
C GLY A 162 -3.88 21.08 12.10
N LYS A 163 -2.62 20.62 12.15
CA LYS A 163 -2.01 19.87 11.05
C LYS A 163 -2.66 18.50 10.94
N THR A 164 -3.10 18.16 9.75
CA THR A 164 -3.69 16.86 9.46
C THR A 164 -2.81 16.09 8.48
N TYR A 165 -2.56 14.83 8.80
CA TYR A 165 -1.93 13.85 7.93
C TYR A 165 -2.96 12.78 7.58
N ARG A 166 -3.29 12.64 6.29
CA ARG A 166 -4.30 11.68 5.82
C ARG A 166 -3.67 10.61 4.97
N LEU A 167 -4.31 9.44 4.93
CA LEU A 167 -4.03 8.44 3.92
C LEU A 167 -4.00 9.11 2.52
N GLY A 168 -3.03 8.72 1.69
CA GLY A 168 -2.87 9.22 0.32
C GLY A 168 -2.22 10.60 0.17
N ASP A 169 -1.99 11.35 1.26
CA ASP A 169 -1.30 12.64 1.17
C ASP A 169 0.16 12.45 0.72
N ALA A 170 0.62 13.34 -0.16
CA ALA A 170 2.03 13.38 -0.55
C ALA A 170 2.87 14.04 0.54
N ILE A 171 4.00 13.42 0.86
CA ILE A 171 4.89 13.87 1.94
C ILE A 171 6.36 13.71 1.57
N LYS A 172 7.20 14.55 2.18
CA LYS A 172 8.65 14.48 2.04
C LYS A 172 9.29 14.09 3.35
N VAL A 173 10.11 13.05 3.31
CA VAL A 173 10.74 12.44 4.46
C VAL A 173 12.24 12.31 4.27
N VAL A 174 12.98 12.25 5.37
CA VAL A 174 14.41 11.94 5.38
C VAL A 174 14.57 10.56 5.98
N LEU A 175 15.36 9.69 5.34
CA LEU A 175 15.69 8.39 5.91
C LEU A 175 16.54 8.58 7.17
N SER A 176 16.00 8.23 8.35
CA SER A 176 16.68 8.46 9.63
C SER A 176 17.41 7.21 10.11
N ARG A 177 16.80 6.04 9.95
CA ARG A 177 17.38 4.76 10.38
C ARG A 177 16.88 3.62 9.51
N VAL A 178 17.73 2.61 9.34
CA VAL A 178 17.37 1.30 8.80
C VAL A 178 17.81 0.25 9.81
N ASP A 179 16.93 -0.70 10.12
CA ASP A 179 17.18 -1.82 11.01
C ASP A 179 16.96 -3.14 10.24
N LEU A 180 18.04 -3.88 10.00
CA LEU A 180 17.98 -5.14 9.26
C LEU A 180 17.39 -6.29 10.09
N ASP A 181 17.61 -6.28 11.41
CA ASP A 181 17.16 -7.34 12.30
C ASP A 181 15.64 -7.27 12.46
N GLU A 182 15.12 -6.06 12.65
CA GLU A 182 13.67 -5.82 12.73
C GLU A 182 13.01 -5.66 11.34
N LYS A 183 13.79 -5.59 10.25
CA LYS A 183 13.34 -5.30 8.88
C LYS A 183 12.51 -4.00 8.82
N LYS A 184 12.97 -2.97 9.53
CA LYS A 184 12.29 -1.68 9.67
C LYS A 184 13.09 -0.54 9.05
N ILE A 185 12.34 0.42 8.53
CA ILE A 185 12.86 1.66 7.96
C ILE A 185 12.15 2.80 8.67
N ASP A 186 12.91 3.67 9.32
CA ASP A 186 12.39 4.84 10.01
C ASP A 186 12.68 6.10 9.20
N PHE A 187 11.69 6.98 9.20
CA PHE A 187 11.71 8.26 8.51
C PHE A 187 11.46 9.40 9.49
N ASP A 188 12.09 10.54 9.23
CA ASP A 188 11.77 11.81 9.86
C ASP A 188 11.09 12.75 8.85
N LEU A 189 10.22 13.64 9.35
CA LEU A 189 9.65 14.69 8.50
C LEU A 189 10.74 15.68 8.07
N THR A 190 10.77 16.01 6.78
CA THR A 190 11.61 17.12 6.30
C THR A 190 11.18 18.43 6.97
N GLN A 191 12.08 19.04 7.74
CA GLN A 191 11.88 20.36 8.36
C GLN A 191 11.93 21.46 7.30
N LYS A 192 10.88 21.59 6.47
CA LYS A 192 10.59 22.84 5.76
C LYS A 192 9.26 23.38 6.27
N SER A 193 9.39 24.20 7.31
CA SER A 193 8.38 25.18 7.68
C SER A 193 8.04 26.04 6.45
N ASN A 194 6.95 25.70 5.76
CA ASN A 194 6.31 26.63 4.83
C ASN A 194 5.63 27.73 5.66
N LYS A 195 6.44 28.65 6.22
CA LYS A 195 5.99 30.01 6.41
C LYS A 195 5.89 30.60 5.01
N THR A 196 4.70 30.51 4.42
CA THR A 196 4.30 31.28 3.26
C THR A 196 4.49 32.76 3.60
N LYS A 197 5.68 33.30 3.37
CA LYS A 197 5.95 34.74 3.40
C LYS A 197 5.12 35.33 2.26
N LYS A 198 3.89 35.77 2.58
CA LYS A 198 3.16 36.73 1.74
C LYS A 198 4.08 37.94 1.57
N LEU A 199 4.75 38.02 0.42
CA LEU A 199 5.44 39.22 -0.03
C LEU A 199 4.37 40.32 -0.16
N LYS A 200 4.30 41.20 0.84
CA LYS A 200 3.59 42.47 0.74
C LYS A 200 4.30 43.29 -0.35
N VAL A 201 3.73 43.32 -1.55
CA VAL A 201 4.16 44.23 -2.61
C VAL A 201 3.86 45.65 -2.14
N ASN A 202 4.91 46.33 -1.72
CA ASN A 202 4.88 47.71 -1.27
C ASN A 202 4.80 48.62 -2.52
N LYS A 203 3.59 49.07 -2.87
CA LYS A 203 3.36 49.98 -4.00
C LYS A 203 3.70 51.42 -3.57
N LYS A 204 4.97 51.82 -3.65
CA LYS A 204 5.37 53.23 -3.60
C LYS A 204 6.33 53.59 -4.75
N MET A 205 5.76 54.35 -5.68
CA MET A 205 6.34 55.41 -6.52
C MET A 205 7.75 55.23 -7.11
N LYS A 206 7.83 55.23 -8.45
CA LYS A 206 8.81 56.05 -9.18
C LYS A 206 8.13 56.83 -10.31
N LYS A 207 7.92 58.12 -10.06
CA LYS A 207 7.81 59.16 -11.08
C LYS A 207 9.15 59.21 -11.82
N HIS A 208 9.15 59.02 -13.14
CA HIS A 208 10.19 59.61 -13.98
C HIS A 208 9.60 60.31 -15.19
N LYS A 209 9.73 61.64 -15.16
CA LYS A 209 9.49 62.59 -16.23
C LYS A 209 10.22 62.13 -17.50
N LYS A 210 9.52 62.13 -18.64
CA LYS A 210 10.15 62.42 -19.93
C LYS A 210 9.40 63.58 -20.57
N ASN A 211 10.01 64.75 -20.43
CA ASN A 211 9.66 65.96 -21.12
C ASN A 211 10.55 66.03 -22.36
N LYS A 212 9.98 65.98 -23.56
CA LYS A 212 10.61 66.54 -24.78
C LYS A 212 9.51 66.87 -25.81
N LYS A 213 9.15 68.15 -25.81
CA LYS A 213 8.87 69.03 -26.97
C LYS A 213 9.58 68.50 -28.26
N ARG A 214 9.08 68.66 -29.50
CA ARG A 214 8.43 69.83 -30.14
C ARG A 214 8.12 69.48 -31.62
N LEU A 215 7.05 70.08 -32.18
CA LEU A 215 6.84 70.59 -33.56
C LEU A 215 7.34 69.77 -34.78
N LYS A 216 6.57 69.53 -35.85
CA LYS A 216 5.56 70.33 -36.57
C LYS A 216 4.39 69.46 -37.00
#